data_AF-A0AAV2VRF1-F1
#
_entry.id   AF-A0AAV2VRF1-F1
#
_cell.length_a   1.000
_cell.length_b   1.000
_cell.length_c   1.000
_cell.angle_alpha   90.00
_cell.angle_beta   90.00
_cell.angle_gamma   90.00
#
_symmetry.space_group_name_H-M   'P 1'
#
loop_
_entity.id
_entity.type
_entity.pdbx_description
1 polymer ?
#
loop_
_entity_poly.entity_id
_entity_poly.type
_entity_poly.pdbx_seq_one_letter_code
_entity_poly.pdbx_strand_id
1 'polypeptide(L)'
;MGGDEFFIDLLFYHLELRCYVVIELKGGDFKPEHLGQLSFYLSAVDGEIKRDDDAPTIGLLLCRKRNRIVAEYATKAHNSPLGVAEYMLTESLPRELQEGLPSIEDIEASLSVELAGEKDDD
;
A
#
# COMPACT_ATOMS: atom_id res chain seq x y z
N MET A 1 -10.85 -15.45 7.31
CA MET A 1 -10.75 -16.42 8.43
C MET A 1 -11.69 -15.95 9.53
N GLY A 2 -12.60 -16.79 10.04
CA GLY A 2 -13.40 -16.44 11.22
C GLY A 2 -14.54 -15.43 11.01
N GLY A 3 -15.08 -15.28 9.80
CA GLY A 3 -16.24 -14.41 9.53
C GLY A 3 -15.93 -12.91 9.37
N ASP A 4 -14.70 -12.48 9.65
CA ASP A 4 -14.25 -11.11 9.41
C ASP A 4 -13.67 -10.98 7.99
N GLU A 5 -14.18 -10.00 7.24
CA GLU A 5 -13.65 -9.57 5.95
C GLU A 5 -12.63 -8.46 6.16
N PHE A 6 -11.46 -8.62 5.55
CA PHE A 6 -10.40 -7.62 5.60
C PHE A 6 -10.10 -7.14 4.19
N PHE A 7 -9.98 -5.82 4.03
CA PHE A 7 -9.73 -5.17 2.75
C PHE A 7 -8.36 -4.49 2.78
N ILE A 8 -7.57 -4.74 1.73
CA ILE A 8 -6.33 -4.03 1.48
C ILE A 8 -6.68 -2.69 0.84
N ASP A 9 -6.12 -1.59 1.34
CA ASP A 9 -6.37 -0.27 0.75
C ASP A 9 -5.86 -0.19 -0.69
N LEU A 10 -4.58 -0.53 -0.93
CA LEU A 10 -3.99 -0.59 -2.27
C LEU A 10 -3.05 -1.80 -2.41
N LEU A 11 -3.18 -2.52 -3.54
CA LEU A 11 -2.30 -3.63 -3.92
C LEU A 11 -1.73 -3.38 -5.32
N PHE A 12 -0.42 -3.27 -5.42
CA PHE A 12 0.30 -3.11 -6.69
C PHE A 12 1.25 -4.28 -6.96
N TYR A 13 1.71 -4.39 -8.20
CA TYR A 13 2.81 -5.27 -8.58
C TYR A 13 3.96 -4.46 -9.18
N HIS A 14 5.16 -4.59 -8.61
CA HIS A 14 6.35 -3.92 -9.12
C HIS A 14 7.04 -4.77 -10.18
N LEU A 15 7.02 -4.32 -11.43
CA LEU A 15 7.50 -5.11 -12.58
C LEU A 15 9.01 -5.45 -12.52
N GLU A 16 9.86 -4.50 -12.15
CA GLU A 16 11.31 -4.75 -12.14
C GLU A 16 11.76 -5.63 -10.96
N LEU A 17 11.26 -5.35 -9.75
CA LEU A 17 11.52 -6.14 -8.55
C LEU A 17 10.79 -7.49 -8.55
N ARG A 18 9.75 -7.62 -9.40
CA ARG A 18 8.87 -8.78 -9.50
C ARG A 18 8.24 -9.16 -8.16
N CYS A 19 7.60 -8.21 -7.48
CA CYS A 19 6.97 -8.45 -6.19
C CYS A 19 5.67 -7.66 -6.05
N TYR A 20 4.78 -8.13 -5.19
CA TYR A 20 3.61 -7.35 -4.79
C TYR A 20 4.01 -6.25 -3.80
N VAL A 21 3.26 -5.15 -3.81
CA VAL A 21 3.40 -4.03 -2.88
C VAL A 21 2.05 -3.74 -2.25
N VAL A 22 1.92 -4.01 -0.96
CA VAL A 22 0.73 -3.70 -0.16
C VAL A 22 0.93 -2.33 0.48
N ILE A 23 -0.01 -1.41 0.27
CA ILE A 23 0.02 -0.09 0.89
C ILE A 23 -1.20 0.06 1.80
N GLU A 24 -0.93 0.39 3.06
CA GLU A 24 -1.93 0.69 4.08
C GLU A 24 -1.92 2.18 4.41
N LEU A 25 -3.07 2.84 4.35
CA LEU A 25 -3.22 4.27 4.58
C LEU A 25 -3.83 4.55 5.96
N LYS A 26 -3.16 5.39 6.76
CA LYS A 26 -3.68 5.84 8.06
C LYS A 26 -3.71 7.37 8.15
N GLY A 27 -4.90 7.93 8.29
CA GLY A 27 -5.10 9.37 8.46
C GLY A 27 -4.59 9.95 9.80
N GLY A 28 -4.24 9.08 10.75
CA GLY A 28 -3.73 9.43 12.08
C GLY A 28 -2.24 9.15 12.28
N ASP A 29 -1.81 9.25 13.53
CA ASP A 29 -0.45 8.88 13.94
C ASP A 29 -0.25 7.36 13.84
N PHE A 30 0.99 6.94 13.63
CA PHE A 30 1.38 5.53 13.67
C PHE A 30 1.01 4.88 15.01
N LYS A 31 0.40 3.68 14.95
CA LYS A 31 0.22 2.78 16.09
C LYS A 31 0.83 1.41 15.78
N PRO A 32 1.40 0.71 16.77
CA PRO A 32 1.96 -0.64 16.57
C PRO A 32 0.97 -1.64 15.96
N GLU A 33 -0.31 -1.54 16.32
CA GLU A 33 -1.39 -2.39 15.78
C GLU A 33 -1.50 -2.33 14.25
N HIS A 34 -1.15 -1.20 13.63
CA HIS A 34 -1.17 -1.05 12.18
C HIS A 34 -0.16 -1.98 11.49
N LEU A 35 0.97 -2.31 12.15
CA LEU A 35 1.92 -3.29 11.62
C LEU A 35 1.34 -4.71 11.67
N GLY A 36 0.50 -5.01 12.67
CA GLY A 36 -0.19 -6.30 12.73
C GLY A 36 -1.11 -6.49 11.52
N GLN A 37 -1.90 -5.47 11.19
CA GLN A 37 -2.76 -5.46 10.01
C GLN A 37 -1.96 -5.59 8.71
N LEU A 38 -0.91 -4.78 8.54
CA LEU A 38 -0.05 -4.85 7.35
C LEU A 38 0.66 -6.21 7.23
N SER A 39 1.19 -6.76 8.33
CA SER A 39 1.83 -8.07 8.33
C SER A 39 0.87 -9.19 7.98
N PHE A 40 -0.39 -9.09 8.40
CA PHE A 40 -1.44 -10.02 8.02
C PHE A 40 -1.68 -9.99 6.52
N TYR A 41 -1.77 -8.80 5.92
CA TYR A 41 -1.92 -8.64 4.46
C TYR A 41 -0.75 -9.19 3.68
N LEU A 42 0.49 -8.91 4.10
CA LEU A 42 1.67 -9.50 3.46
C LEU A 42 1.61 -11.02 3.46
N SER A 43 1.24 -11.62 4.59
CA SER A 43 1.15 -13.08 4.72
C SER A 43 0.05 -13.66 3.82
N ALA A 44 -1.09 -12.98 3.71
CA ALA A 44 -2.18 -13.41 2.84
C ALA A 44 -1.79 -13.31 1.35
N VAL A 45 -1.16 -12.21 0.92
CA VAL A 45 -0.68 -12.04 -0.45
C VAL A 45 0.39 -13.08 -0.78
N ASP A 46 1.37 -13.27 0.12
CA ASP A 46 2.45 -14.26 -0.07
C ASP A 46 1.96 -15.70 -0.11
N GLY A 47 0.85 -16.02 0.56
CA GLY A 47 0.29 -17.37 0.64
C GLY A 47 -0.75 -17.70 -0.43
N GLU A 48 -1.53 -16.72 -0.88
CA GLU A 48 -2.71 -16.96 -1.71
C GLU A 48 -2.59 -16.39 -3.14
N ILE A 49 -1.76 -15.34 -3.35
CA ILE A 49 -1.71 -14.60 -4.62
C ILE A 49 -0.33 -14.71 -5.29
N LYS A 50 0.72 -14.59 -4.48
CA LYS A 50 2.11 -14.59 -4.95
C LYS A 50 2.46 -15.90 -5.66
N ARG A 51 3.15 -15.81 -6.80
CA ARG A 51 3.70 -16.98 -7.50
C ARG A 51 5.08 -17.34 -6.96
N ASP A 52 5.50 -18.57 -7.22
CA ASP A 52 6.80 -19.08 -6.77
C ASP A 52 7.99 -18.27 -7.30
N ASP A 53 7.83 -17.60 -8.45
CA ASP A 53 8.85 -16.77 -9.09
C ASP A 53 8.79 -15.28 -8.74
N ASP A 54 7.84 -14.87 -7.91
CA ASP A 54 7.77 -13.51 -7.37
C ASP A 54 8.64 -13.37 -6.11
N ALA A 55 9.30 -12.22 -5.98
CA ALA A 55 10.02 -11.85 -4.77
C ALA A 55 9.05 -11.57 -3.60
N PRO A 56 9.51 -11.61 -2.34
CA PRO A 56 8.67 -11.37 -1.17
C PRO A 56 7.87 -10.07 -1.25
N THR A 57 6.59 -10.11 -0.87
CA THR A 57 5.71 -8.92 -0.90
C THR A 57 6.25 -7.83 0.03
N ILE A 58 6.24 -6.59 -0.44
CA ILE A 58 6.69 -5.42 0.30
C ILE A 58 5.49 -4.74 0.95
N GLY A 59 5.59 -4.42 2.24
CA GLY A 59 4.56 -3.66 2.96
C GLY A 59 4.96 -2.22 3.17
N LEU A 60 4.07 -1.30 2.80
CA LEU A 60 4.20 0.14 3.05
C LEU A 60 3.05 0.62 3.94
N LEU A 61 3.38 1.10 5.13
CA LEU A 61 2.42 1.81 5.97
C LEU A 61 2.62 3.32 5.82
N LEU A 62 1.62 4.02 5.28
CA LEU A 62 1.62 5.47 5.13
C LEU A 62 0.77 6.11 6.24
N CYS A 63 1.42 6.91 7.09
CA CYS A 63 0.75 7.66 8.15
C CYS A 63 0.90 9.17 7.93
N ARG A 64 -0.12 9.96 8.31
CA ARG A 64 -0.08 11.44 8.19
C ARG A 64 1.03 12.09 9.02
N LYS A 65 1.44 11.46 10.12
CA LYS A 65 2.56 11.87 10.95
C LYS A 65 3.32 10.64 11.41
N ARG A 66 4.65 10.69 11.33
CA ARG A 66 5.51 9.59 11.76
C ARG A 66 6.18 9.89 13.09
N ASN A 67 5.88 9.11 14.12
CA ASN A 67 6.79 9.01 15.26
C ASN A 67 7.93 8.06 14.88
N ARG A 68 8.99 8.64 14.30
CA ARG A 68 10.12 7.92 13.70
C ARG A 68 10.80 6.94 14.66
N ILE A 69 10.88 7.27 15.95
CA ILE A 69 11.45 6.39 16.98
C ILE A 69 10.60 5.14 17.17
N VAL A 70 9.29 5.30 17.37
CA VAL A 70 8.37 4.17 17.57
C VAL A 70 8.30 3.28 16.32
N ALA A 71 8.30 3.89 15.13
CA ALA A 71 8.34 3.16 13.87
C ALA A 71 9.63 2.33 13.72
N GLU A 72 10.81 2.90 13.97
CA GLU A 72 12.08 2.17 13.87
C GLU A 72 12.19 1.02 14.87
N TYR A 73 11.70 1.19 16.10
CA TYR A 73 11.69 0.12 17.11
C TYR A 73 10.74 -1.02 16.74
N ALA A 74 9.55 -0.71 16.22
CA ALA A 74 8.57 -1.71 15.84
C ALA A 74 9.00 -2.48 14.57
N THR A 75 9.61 -1.80 13.59
CA THR A 75 10.12 -2.45 12.37
C THR A 75 11.32 -3.37 12.67
N LYS A 76 12.20 -3.04 13.62
CA LYS A 76 13.32 -3.91 14.01
C LYS A 76 12.89 -5.22 14.69
N ALA A 77 11.69 -5.26 15.27
CA ALA A 77 11.16 -6.45 15.95
C ALA A 77 10.47 -7.44 15.00
N HIS A 78 10.16 -7.04 13.75
CA HIS A 78 9.53 -7.89 12.77
C HIS A 78 10.54 -8.44 11.75
N ASN A 79 10.49 -9.75 11.51
CA ASN A 79 11.39 -10.46 10.60
C ASN A 79 10.92 -10.45 9.13
N SER A 80 9.89 -9.66 8.80
CA SER A 80 9.31 -9.50 7.47
C SER A 80 9.79 -8.19 6.83
N PRO A 81 9.84 -8.07 5.49
CA PRO A 81 10.25 -6.83 4.79
C PRO A 81 9.16 -5.75 4.93
N LEU A 82 9.07 -5.15 6.13
CA LEU A 82 8.10 -4.14 6.49
C LEU A 82 8.76 -2.75 6.52
N GLY A 83 8.24 -1.81 5.73
CA GLY A 83 8.66 -0.42 5.72
C GLY A 83 7.57 0.49 6.28
N VAL A 84 7.92 1.36 7.23
CA VAL A 84 7.07 2.50 7.59
C VAL A 84 7.55 3.71 6.79
N ALA A 85 6.64 4.47 6.18
CA ALA A 85 6.96 5.70 5.48
C ALA A 85 6.03 6.83 5.96
N GLU A 86 6.56 8.05 6.02
CA GLU A 86 5.74 9.24 6.27
C GLU A 86 5.33 9.79 4.91
N TYR A 87 4.04 10.09 4.73
CA TYR A 87 3.60 10.81 3.54
C TYR A 87 3.41 12.27 3.90
N MET A 88 4.09 13.16 3.17
CA MET A 88 3.85 14.60 3.27
C MET A 88 2.74 14.98 2.29
N LEU A 89 1.64 15.53 2.80
CA LEU A 89 0.66 16.24 1.97
C LEU A 89 1.32 17.53 1.46
N THR A 90 1.92 17.47 0.28
CA THR A 90 2.47 18.63 -0.42
C THR A 90 1.38 19.25 -1.28
N GLU A 91 1.22 20.58 -1.26
CA GLU A 91 0.27 21.28 -2.15
C GLU A 91 0.63 21.16 -3.64
N SER A 92 1.86 20.73 -3.96
CA SER A 92 2.32 20.47 -5.32
C SER A 92 3.39 19.37 -5.35
N LEU A 93 3.32 18.52 -6.39
CA LEU A 93 4.32 17.50 -6.67
C LEU A 93 5.69 18.14 -6.97
N PRO A 94 6.81 17.60 -6.45
CA PRO A 94 8.16 18.02 -6.84
C PRO A 94 8.34 18.00 -8.35
N ARG A 95 9.05 19.00 -8.90
CA ARG A 95 9.20 19.15 -10.37
C ARG A 95 9.77 17.91 -11.04
N GLU A 96 10.67 17.19 -10.38
CA GLU A 96 11.29 15.99 -10.97
C GLU A 96 10.28 14.84 -11.17
N LEU A 97 9.17 14.84 -10.43
CA LEU A 97 8.13 13.80 -10.50
C LEU A 97 6.93 14.21 -11.36
N GLN A 98 6.81 15.49 -11.73
CA GLN A 98 5.70 15.98 -12.56
C GLN A 98 5.72 15.41 -13.98
N GLU A 99 6.89 15.17 -14.55
CA GLU A 99 7.02 14.67 -15.92
C GLU A 99 6.70 13.17 -16.06
N GLY A 100 6.76 12.42 -14.95
CA GLY A 100 6.60 10.95 -14.94
C GLY A 100 5.24 10.46 -14.42
N LEU A 101 4.37 11.35 -13.96
CA LEU A 101 3.08 11.01 -13.38
C LEU A 101 1.93 11.50 -14.26
N PRO A 102 0.82 10.74 -14.37
CA PRO A 102 -0.38 11.19 -15.06
C PRO A 102 -0.96 12.44 -14.40
N SER A 103 -1.68 13.27 -15.16
CA SER A 103 -2.37 14.43 -14.60
C SER A 103 -3.53 14.00 -13.70
N ILE A 104 -4.05 14.94 -12.90
CA ILE A 104 -5.23 14.68 -12.05
C ILE A 104 -6.40 14.29 -12.94
N GLU A 105 -6.57 14.98 -14.06
CA GLU A 105 -7.60 14.70 -15.05
C GLU A 105 -7.48 13.29 -15.65
N ASP A 106 -6.26 12.84 -15.94
CA ASP A 106 -6.00 11.48 -16.45
C ASP A 106 -6.36 10.40 -15.42
N ILE A 107 -6.06 10.67 -14.14
CA ILE A 107 -6.41 9.78 -13.03
C ILE A 107 -7.93 9.70 -12.86
N GLU A 108 -8.62 10.84 -12.82
CA GLU A 108 -10.07 10.91 -12.69
C GLU A 108 -10.79 10.21 -13.86
N ALA A 109 -10.30 10.40 -15.09
CA ALA A 109 -10.83 9.73 -16.26
C ALA A 109 -10.67 8.20 -16.17
N SER A 110 -9.50 7.73 -15.73
CA SER A 110 -9.22 6.29 -15.59
C SER A 110 -10.12 5.63 -14.53
N LEU A 111 -10.24 6.25 -13.35
CA LEU A 111 -11.12 5.76 -12.27
C LEU A 111 -12.59 5.75 -12.68
N SER A 112 -13.03 6.77 -13.43
CA SER A 112 -14.42 6.89 -13.88
C SER A 112 -14.79 5.79 -14.88
N VAL A 113 -13.84 5.35 -15.70
CA VAL A 113 -14.02 4.22 -16.64
C VAL A 113 -14.14 2.90 -15.90
N GLU A 114 -13.33 2.66 -14.86
CA GLU A 114 -13.42 1.46 -14.02
C GLU A 114 -14.75 1.39 -13.25
N LEU A 115 -15.24 2.51 -12.71
CA LEU A 115 -16.53 2.59 -12.01
C LEU A 115 -17.74 2.47 -12.95
N ALA A 116 -17.58 2.76 -14.24
CA ALA A 116 -18.64 2.62 -15.24
C ALA A 116 -18.74 1.19 -15.79
N GLY A 117 -17.66 0.40 -15.72
CA GLY A 117 -17.63 -0.99 -16.17
C GLY A 117 -18.40 -1.99 -15.30
N GLU A 118 -18.84 -1.60 -14.09
CA GLU A 118 -19.62 -2.45 -13.18
C GLU A 118 -21.14 -2.38 -13.40
N LYS A 119 -21.63 -1.66 -14.43
CA LYS A 119 -23.07 -1.40 -14.63
C LYS A 119 -23.77 -2.13 -15.78
N ASP A 120 -23.06 -2.95 -16.56
CA ASP A 120 -23.63 -3.57 -17.77
C ASP A 120 -23.75 -5.11 -17.71
N ASP A 121 -23.89 -5.71 -16.52
CA ASP A 121 -24.16 -7.15 -16.38
C ASP A 121 -25.13 -7.45 -15.21
N ASP A 122 -26.38 -6.95 -15.29
CA ASP A 122 -27.67 -7.63 -14.92
C ASP A 122 -28.90 -6.76 -15.31
#